data_AF-A0A1W2CUV7-F1
#
_entry.id   AF-A0A1W2CUV7-F1
#
_cell.length_a   1.000
_cell.length_b   1.000
_cell.length_c   1.000
_cell.angle_alpha   90.00
_cell.angle_beta   90.00
_cell.angle_gamma   90.00
#
_symmetry.space_group_name_H-M   'P 1'
#
loop_
_entity.id
_entity.type
_entity.pdbx_description
1 polymer ?
#
loop_
_entity_poly.entity_id
_entity_poly.type
_entity_poly.pdbx_seq_one_letter_code
_entity_poly.pdbx_strand_id
1 'polypeptide(L)'
;MIDKNMILAHFWANANHLVTADGIEIDLHNDELVVLSVLFRNVGDYPYTLQLKAEFSLDAFIAEMEIQLLEDLLEIELDMLMRLLMSGKASYNLFKE
;
A
#
# COMPACT_ATOMS: atom_id res chain seq x y z
N MET A 1 14.84 9.85 10.91
CA MET A 1 13.72 8.90 11.00
C MET A 1 12.50 9.72 11.34
N ILE A 2 11.49 9.69 10.50
CA ILE A 2 10.23 10.38 10.73
C ILE A 2 9.58 9.88 12.03
N ASP A 3 8.89 10.76 12.75
CA ASP A 3 8.12 10.35 13.91
C ASP A 3 6.87 9.58 13.46
N LYS A 4 6.69 8.36 13.97
CA LYS A 4 5.51 7.53 13.75
C LYS A 4 4.20 8.28 14.03
N ASN A 5 4.18 9.15 15.04
CA ASN A 5 2.99 9.94 15.37
C ASN A 5 2.63 10.94 14.27
N MET A 6 3.62 11.44 13.51
CA MET A 6 3.35 12.30 12.36
C MET A 6 2.69 11.51 11.23
N ILE A 7 3.11 10.27 11.01
CA ILE A 7 2.49 9.38 10.01
C ILE A 7 1.06 9.02 10.43
N LEU A 8 0.85 8.65 11.71
CA LEU A 8 -0.50 8.39 12.24
C LEU A 8 -1.43 9.60 12.06
N ALA A 9 -0.96 10.79 12.45
CA ALA A 9 -1.74 12.01 12.27
C ALA A 9 -2.07 12.27 10.80
N HIS A 10 -1.15 11.97 9.89
CA HIS A 10 -1.37 12.09 8.45
C HIS A 10 -2.44 11.11 7.94
N PHE A 11 -2.41 9.84 8.38
CA PHE A 11 -3.48 8.88 8.06
C PHE A 11 -4.83 9.32 8.62
N TRP A 12 -4.90 9.72 9.90
CA TRP A 12 -6.15 10.19 10.52
C TRP A 12 -6.75 11.40 9.79
N ALA A 13 -5.90 12.32 9.33
CA ALA A 13 -6.33 13.47 8.54
C ALA A 13 -6.93 13.10 7.17
N ASN A 14 -6.60 11.91 6.65
CA ASN A 14 -7.07 11.37 5.37
C ASN A 14 -7.99 10.15 5.53
N ALA A 15 -8.74 10.09 6.64
CA ALA A 15 -9.68 8.99 6.91
C ALA A 15 -9.05 7.58 6.84
N ASN A 16 -7.76 7.47 7.21
CA ASN A 16 -6.96 6.25 7.19
C ASN A 16 -6.73 5.64 5.81
N HIS A 17 -6.87 6.43 4.75
CA HIS A 17 -6.76 5.96 3.37
C HIS A 17 -6.01 6.98 2.52
N LEU A 18 -4.94 6.52 1.86
CA LEU A 18 -4.16 7.31 0.91
C LEU A 18 -4.11 6.58 -0.42
N VAL A 19 -4.01 7.33 -1.52
CA VAL A 19 -3.88 6.76 -2.87
C VAL A 19 -2.74 7.45 -3.60
N THR A 20 -1.80 6.66 -4.14
CA THR A 20 -0.65 7.18 -4.90
C THR A 20 -1.04 7.46 -6.36
N ALA A 21 -0.14 8.09 -7.13
CA ALA A 21 -0.37 8.37 -8.54
C ALA A 21 -0.57 7.10 -9.40
N ASP A 22 0.04 5.99 -8.99
CA ASP A 22 -0.08 4.68 -9.63
C ASP A 22 -1.37 3.92 -9.22
N GLY A 23 -2.22 4.54 -8.40
CA GLY A 23 -3.46 3.92 -7.92
C GLY A 23 -3.25 2.87 -6.83
N ILE A 24 -2.11 2.93 -6.11
CA ILE A 24 -1.88 2.10 -4.93
C ILE A 24 -2.64 2.73 -3.76
N GLU A 25 -3.51 1.94 -3.17
CA GLU A 25 -4.22 2.25 -1.94
C GLU A 25 -3.35 1.86 -0.74
N ILE A 26 -3.24 2.79 0.22
CA ILE A 26 -2.54 2.61 1.49
C ILE A 26 -3.55 2.83 2.61
N ASP A 27 -3.96 1.75 3.26
CA ASP A 27 -4.94 1.77 4.34
C ASP A 27 -4.26 1.56 5.70
N LEU A 28 -4.69 2.32 6.71
CA LEU A 28 -4.31 2.13 8.10
C LEU A 28 -5.48 1.55 8.92
N HIS A 29 -5.24 0.42 9.58
CA HIS A 29 -6.22 -0.21 10.47
C HIS A 29 -5.70 -0.26 11.92
N ASN A 30 -6.56 0.15 12.86
CA ASN A 30 -6.30 0.12 14.30
C ASN A 30 -4.94 0.75 14.70
N ASP A 31 -4.50 1.78 13.98
CA ASP A 31 -3.25 2.51 14.21
C ASP A 31 -1.95 1.67 14.14
N GLU A 32 -2.05 0.42 13.67
CA GLU A 32 -0.93 -0.52 13.67
C GLU A 32 -0.74 -1.27 12.35
N LEU A 33 -1.82 -1.64 11.66
CA LEU A 33 -1.74 -2.45 10.44
C LEU A 33 -1.84 -1.54 9.22
N VAL A 34 -0.78 -1.52 8.41
CA VAL A 34 -0.77 -0.85 7.10
C VAL A 34 -0.98 -1.88 6.01
N VAL A 35 -1.93 -1.63 5.13
CA VAL A 35 -2.22 -2.45 3.95
C VAL A 35 -1.90 -1.64 2.72
N LEU A 36 -1.00 -2.17 1.88
CA LEU A 36 -0.79 -1.67 0.53
C LEU A 36 -1.58 -2.56 -0.43
N SER A 37 -2.37 -1.99 -1.32
CA SER A 37 -3.03 -2.77 -2.36
C SER A 37 -3.21 -2.02 -3.67
N VAL A 38 -3.28 -2.76 -4.77
CA VAL A 38 -3.63 -2.22 -6.09
C VAL A 38 -4.47 -3.25 -6.83
N LEU A 39 -5.53 -2.80 -7.48
CA LEU A 39 -6.39 -3.63 -8.32
C LEU A 39 -6.09 -3.40 -9.80
N PHE A 40 -5.76 -4.47 -10.50
CA PHE A 40 -5.66 -4.52 -11.95
C PHE A 40 -6.92 -5.11 -12.55
N ARG A 41 -7.59 -4.30 -13.36
CA ARG A 41 -8.73 -4.72 -14.15
C ARG A 41 -8.37 -4.68 -15.63
N ASN A 42 -8.65 -5.76 -16.34
CA ASN A 42 -8.55 -5.76 -17.79
C ASN A 42 -9.72 -4.94 -18.37
N VAL A 43 -9.42 -4.11 -19.38
CA VAL A 43 -10.42 -3.22 -20.00
C VAL A 43 -11.41 -3.97 -20.92
N GLY A 44 -11.19 -5.27 -21.17
CA GLY A 44 -12.07 -6.14 -21.99
C GLY A 44 -12.87 -7.17 -21.18
N ASP A 45 -13.56 -8.10 -21.87
CA ASP A 45 -14.32 -9.22 -21.28
C ASP A 45 -13.41 -10.29 -20.63
N TYR A 46 -12.51 -9.88 -19.75
CA TYR A 46 -11.74 -10.80 -18.93
C TYR A 46 -12.45 -10.92 -17.57
N PRO A 47 -12.86 -12.13 -17.15
CA PRO A 47 -13.73 -12.31 -16.00
C PRO A 47 -13.01 -12.17 -14.66
N TYR A 48 -11.69 -11.93 -14.66
CA TYR A 48 -10.90 -11.88 -13.45
C TYR A 48 -10.27 -10.51 -13.21
N THR A 49 -10.34 -10.08 -11.95
CA THR A 49 -9.64 -8.90 -11.43
C THR A 49 -8.50 -9.37 -10.52
N LEU A 50 -7.31 -8.84 -10.74
CA LEU A 50 -6.11 -9.17 -9.96
C LEU A 50 -5.92 -8.09 -8.89
N GLN A 51 -5.76 -8.47 -7.63
CA GLN A 51 -5.28 -7.56 -6.60
C GLN A 51 -3.90 -8.01 -6.14
N LEU A 52 -2.96 -7.08 -6.10
CA LEU A 52 -1.73 -7.23 -5.33
C LEU A 52 -1.92 -6.60 -3.97
N LYS A 53 -1.43 -7.26 -2.92
CA LYS A 53 -1.57 -6.79 -1.55
C LYS A 53 -0.36 -7.14 -0.69
N ALA A 54 0.10 -6.19 0.11
CA ALA A 54 1.09 -6.40 1.16
C ALA A 54 0.57 -5.84 2.50
N GLU A 55 0.96 -6.46 3.60
CA GLU A 55 0.54 -6.08 4.94
C GLU A 55 1.76 -5.92 5.85
N PHE A 56 1.77 -4.86 6.64
CA PHE A 56 2.87 -4.53 7.53
C PHE A 56 2.36 -3.99 8.85
N SER A 57 3.10 -4.18 9.93
CA SER A 57 2.95 -3.26 11.06
C SER A 57 3.43 -1.86 10.64
N LEU A 58 2.94 -0.80 11.27
CA LEU A 58 3.32 0.57 10.92
C LEU A 58 4.84 0.78 11.00
N ASP A 59 5.51 0.21 11.99
CA ASP A 59 6.96 0.31 12.13
C ASP A 59 7.70 -0.46 11.01
N ALA A 60 7.19 -1.64 10.64
CA ALA A 60 7.76 -2.42 9.54
C ALA A 60 7.54 -1.72 8.19
N PHE A 61 6.38 -1.08 8.00
CA PHE A 61 6.07 -0.29 6.81
C PHE A 61 7.04 0.89 6.64
N ILE A 62 7.24 1.68 7.71
CA ILE A 62 8.17 2.81 7.70
C ILE A 62 9.58 2.35 7.35
N ALA A 63 10.03 1.22 7.91
CA ALA A 63 11.35 0.67 7.64
C ALA A 63 11.47 0.09 6.21
N GLU A 64 10.48 -0.67 5.75
CA GLU A 64 10.50 -1.37 4.46
C GLU A 64 10.42 -0.40 3.29
N MET A 65 9.61 0.66 3.41
CA MET A 65 9.47 1.70 2.38
C MET A 65 10.49 2.83 2.55
N GLU A 66 11.39 2.72 3.53
CA GLU A 66 12.43 3.71 3.84
C GLU A 66 11.89 5.14 4.08
N ILE A 67 10.72 5.28 4.71
CA ILE A 67 10.02 6.57 4.88
C ILE A 67 10.82 7.51 5.78
N GLN A 68 11.17 8.69 5.26
CA GLN A 68 11.87 9.75 5.97
C GLN A 68 11.03 11.03 6.10
N LEU A 69 10.10 11.24 5.18
CA LEU A 69 9.19 12.39 5.09
C LEU A 69 7.76 11.92 4.78
N LEU A 70 6.76 12.81 4.92
CA LEU A 70 5.37 12.43 4.61
C LEU A 70 5.14 12.28 3.11
N GLU A 71 5.90 13.04 2.32
CA GLU A 71 5.86 13.03 0.86
C GLU A 71 6.24 11.65 0.30
N ASP A 72 7.14 10.92 0.95
CA ASP A 72 7.58 9.58 0.54
C ASP A 72 6.41 8.57 0.48
N LEU A 73 5.33 8.78 1.25
CA LEU A 73 4.12 7.95 1.18
C LEU A 73 3.46 8.00 -0.21
N LEU A 74 3.55 9.15 -0.88
CA LEU A 74 2.97 9.35 -2.21
C LEU A 74 3.92 8.93 -3.33
N GLU A 75 5.19 8.69 -3.01
CA GLU A 75 6.22 8.18 -3.93
C GLU A 75 6.28 6.64 -3.96
N ILE A 76 5.38 5.95 -3.25
CA ILE A 76 5.24 4.50 -3.37
C ILE A 76 4.67 4.15 -4.75
N GLU A 77 5.52 3.54 -5.58
CA GLU A 77 5.24 3.18 -6.98
C GLU A 77 4.90 1.69 -7.14
N LEU A 78 4.27 1.36 -8.28
CA LEU A 78 3.87 -0.01 -8.58
C LEU A 78 5.07 -0.98 -8.64
N ASP A 79 6.20 -0.52 -9.14
CA ASP A 79 7.43 -1.31 -9.19
C ASP A 79 7.87 -1.80 -7.81
N MET A 80 7.60 -1.02 -6.76
CA MET A 80 7.89 -1.42 -5.38
C MET A 80 6.98 -2.58 -4.94
N LEU A 81 5.67 -2.53 -5.24
CA LEU A 81 4.77 -3.64 -4.96
C LEU A 81 5.16 -4.92 -5.69
N MET A 82 5.63 -4.81 -6.93
CA MET A 82 6.14 -5.95 -7.70
C MET A 82 7.41 -6.55 -7.05
N ARG A 83 8.31 -5.71 -6.51
CA ARG A 83 9.47 -6.17 -5.74
C ARG A 83 9.07 -6.86 -4.43
N LEU A 84 8.06 -6.33 -3.74
CA LEU A 84 7.50 -6.98 -2.54
C LEU A 84 6.92 -8.36 -2.89
N LEU A 85 6.25 -8.49 -4.03
CA LEU A 85 5.76 -9.79 -4.51
C LEU A 85 6.92 -10.75 -4.79
N MET A 86 7.96 -10.30 -5.52
CA MET A 86 9.12 -11.14 -5.84
C MET A 86 9.91 -11.57 -4.60
N SER A 87 9.91 -10.77 -3.54
CA SER A 87 10.56 -11.09 -2.26
C SER A 87 9.66 -11.87 -1.29
N GLY A 88 8.43 -12.19 -1.67
CA GLY A 88 7.48 -12.95 -0.85
C GLY A 88 6.81 -12.16 0.27
N LYS A 89 6.91 -10.82 0.24
CA LYS A 89 6.28 -9.90 1.22
C LYS A 89 4.91 -9.39 0.77
N ALA A 90 4.58 -9.56 -0.50
CA ALA A 90 3.23 -9.34 -1.02
C ALA A 90 2.62 -10.65 -1.52
N SER A 91 1.30 -10.65 -1.63
CA SER A 91 0.50 -11.73 -2.21
C SER A 91 -0.37 -11.18 -3.33
N TYR A 92 -0.92 -12.09 -4.14
CA TYR A 92 -1.91 -11.72 -5.14
C TYR A 92 -3.15 -12.59 -5.03
N ASN A 93 -4.30 -11.99 -5.33
CA ASN A 93 -5.58 -12.68 -5.41
C ASN A 93 -6.23 -12.42 -6.77
N LEU A 94 -6.89 -13.45 -7.29
CA LEU A 94 -7.73 -13.34 -8.48
C LEU A 94 -9.19 -13.45 -8.04
N PHE A 95 -9.97 -12.41 -8.30
CA PHE A 95 -11.41 -12.39 -8.07
C PHE A 95 -12.13 -12.60 -9.38
N LYS A 96 -13.23 -13.33 -9.37
CA LYS A 96 -14.15 -13.39 -10.51
C LYS A 96 -15.25 -12.36 -10.29
N GLU A 97 -15.42 -11.45 -11.24
CA GLU A 97 -16.56 -10.51 -11.24
C GLU A 97 -17.87 -11.21 -11.59
#